data_AF-A0A933ALY8-F1
#
_entry.id   AF-A0A933ALY8-F1
#
_cell.length_a   1.000
_cell.length_b   1.000
_cell.length_c   1.000
_cell.angle_alpha   90.00
_cell.angle_beta   90.00
_cell.angle_gamma   90.00
#
_symmetry.space_group_name_H-M   'P 1'
#
loop_
_entity.id
_entity.type
_entity.pdbx_description
1 polymer ?
#
loop_
_entity_poly.entity_id
_entity_poly.type
_entity_poly.pdbx_seq_one_letter_code
_entity_poly.pdbx_strand_id
1 'polypeptide(L)'
;MPPLPVSYFARRTDDYLQILIRFIEIESPSTDKAAVDRFGVVVAAELQSLGAIVEIVPQPVMGDHLIGRFPGRGESGGILIMCHMDTVHSMGALRANPARVSGTKLFGPGAVDMKGS
;
A
#
# COMPACT_ATOMS: atom_id res chain seq x y z
N MET A 1 -5.88 -10.61 -23.19
CA MET A 1 -4.55 -10.00 -22.99
C MET A 1 -3.57 -11.14 -22.73
N PRO A 2 -2.42 -11.21 -23.41
CA PRO A 2 -1.41 -12.23 -23.10
C PRO A 2 -0.89 -12.02 -21.66
N PRO A 3 -0.45 -13.09 -20.96
CA PRO A 3 0.12 -12.97 -19.63
C PRO A 3 1.40 -12.11 -19.67
N LEU A 4 1.60 -11.28 -18.66
CA LEU A 4 2.82 -10.49 -18.52
C LEU A 4 3.97 -11.41 -18.09
N PRO A 5 5.13 -11.37 -18.77
CA PRO A 5 6.29 -12.18 -18.38
C PRO A 5 6.92 -11.64 -17.09
N VAL A 6 7.62 -12.48 -16.32
CA VAL A 6 8.37 -12.04 -15.12
C VAL A 6 9.33 -10.89 -15.43
N SER A 7 9.95 -10.89 -16.62
CA SER A 7 10.85 -9.81 -17.04
C SER A 7 10.17 -8.45 -17.16
N TYR A 8 8.84 -8.40 -17.33
CA TYR A 8 8.07 -7.16 -17.28
C TYR A 8 8.18 -6.50 -15.90
N PHE A 9 8.03 -7.29 -14.84
CA PHE A 9 8.10 -6.83 -13.46
C PHE A 9 9.55 -6.60 -13.02
N ALA A 10 10.47 -7.50 -13.42
CA ALA A 10 11.88 -7.39 -13.05
C ALA A 10 12.54 -6.06 -13.49
N ARG A 11 12.12 -5.52 -14.65
CA ARG A 11 12.60 -4.21 -15.14
C ARG A 11 12.01 -3.00 -14.40
N ARG A 12 11.02 -3.22 -13.53
CA ARG A 12 10.28 -2.18 -12.77
C ARG A 12 10.45 -2.33 -11.26
N THR A 13 11.25 -3.30 -10.82
CA THR A 13 11.47 -3.56 -9.40
C THR A 13 11.93 -2.32 -8.65
N ASP A 14 12.80 -1.50 -9.24
CA ASP A 14 13.29 -0.29 -8.60
C ASP A 14 12.16 0.73 -8.38
N ASP A 15 11.26 0.90 -9.36
CA ASP A 15 10.09 1.78 -9.23
C ASP A 15 9.17 1.31 -8.08
N TYR A 16 8.92 0.00 -8.02
CA TYR A 16 8.11 -0.61 -6.95
C TYR A 16 8.78 -0.49 -5.57
N LEU A 17 10.10 -0.63 -5.50
CA LEU A 17 10.86 -0.43 -4.27
C LEU A 17 10.77 1.03 -3.79
N GLN A 18 10.81 2.02 -4.68
CA GLN A 18 10.66 3.42 -4.28
C GLN A 18 9.26 3.70 -3.70
N ILE A 19 8.22 3.15 -4.32
CA ILE A 19 6.85 3.26 -3.80
C ILE A 19 6.76 2.60 -2.42
N LEU A 20 7.28 1.39 -2.27
CA LEU A 20 7.22 0.65 -1.01
C LEU A 20 8.04 1.32 0.10
N ILE A 21 9.22 1.87 -0.20
CA ILE A 21 10.01 2.66 0.75
C ILE A 21 9.19 3.86 1.24
N ARG A 22 8.59 4.63 0.32
CA ARG A 22 7.71 5.76 0.67
C ARG A 22 6.53 5.31 1.53
N PHE A 23 5.94 4.16 1.25
CA PHE A 23 4.85 3.61 2.06
C PHE A 23 5.32 3.26 3.48
N ILE A 24 6.47 2.58 3.62
CA ILE A 24 7.06 2.21 4.91
C ILE A 24 7.39 3.45 5.75
N GLU A 25 7.87 4.53 5.12
CA GLU A 25 8.22 5.79 5.80
C GLU A 25 7.02 6.53 6.42
N ILE A 26 5.79 6.14 6.09
CA ILE A 26 4.57 6.69 6.69
C ILE A 26 4.08 5.75 7.78
N GLU A 27 4.43 6.00 9.03
CA GLU A 27 3.95 5.17 10.15
C GLU A 27 2.43 5.18 10.25
N SER A 28 1.83 3.99 10.38
CA SER A 28 0.38 3.77 10.43
C SER A 28 0.00 2.72 11.50
N PRO A 29 0.26 2.96 12.80
CA PRO A 29 -0.17 2.02 13.85
C PRO A 29 -1.67 1.80 13.84
N SER A 30 -2.12 0.55 14.03
CA SER A 30 -3.56 0.21 14.14
C SER A 30 -4.31 0.98 15.22
N THR A 31 -3.60 1.50 16.22
CA THR A 31 -4.15 2.24 17.36
C THR A 31 -4.23 3.75 17.14
N ASP A 32 -3.75 4.26 16.00
CA ASP A 32 -3.74 5.69 15.67
C ASP A 32 -4.48 5.92 14.34
N LYS A 33 -5.78 6.19 14.43
CA LYS A 33 -6.62 6.52 13.27
C LYS A 33 -6.02 7.62 12.41
N ALA A 34 -5.52 8.71 13.02
CA ALA A 34 -5.01 9.83 12.25
C ALA A 34 -3.77 9.44 11.45
N ALA A 35 -2.94 8.54 11.97
CA ALA A 35 -1.80 7.99 11.25
C ALA A 35 -2.22 7.08 10.09
N VAL A 36 -3.20 6.19 10.32
CA VAL A 36 -3.75 5.33 9.27
C VAL A 36 -4.40 6.17 8.16
N ASP A 37 -5.17 7.20 8.50
CA ASP A 37 -5.81 8.10 7.54
C ASP A 37 -4.77 8.87 6.71
N ARG A 38 -3.67 9.35 7.32
CA ARG A 38 -2.57 9.99 6.59
C ARG A 38 -1.93 9.07 5.56
N PHE A 39 -1.73 7.80 5.91
CA PHE A 39 -1.24 6.81 4.95
C PHE A 39 -2.30 6.50 3.88
N GLY A 40 -3.57 6.41 4.25
CA GLY A 40 -4.69 6.22 3.34
C GLY A 40 -4.78 7.29 2.24
N VAL A 41 -4.49 8.55 2.55
CA VAL A 41 -4.43 9.62 1.53
C VAL A 41 -3.39 9.31 0.45
N VAL A 42 -2.22 8.76 0.85
CA VAL A 42 -1.17 8.39 -0.10
C VAL A 42 -1.56 7.18 -0.93
N VAL A 43 -2.14 6.15 -0.31
CA VAL A 43 -2.64 4.96 -1.03
C VAL A 43 -3.74 5.33 -2.02
N ALA A 44 -4.67 6.22 -1.62
CA ALA A 44 -5.74 6.71 -2.49
C ALA A 44 -5.17 7.42 -3.72
N ALA A 45 -4.14 8.27 -3.55
CA ALA A 45 -3.49 8.96 -4.65
C ALA A 45 -2.78 7.99 -5.61
N GLU A 46 -2.13 6.93 -5.11
CA GLU A 46 -1.53 5.90 -5.96
C GLU A 46 -2.59 5.09 -6.72
N LEU A 47 -3.69 4.72 -6.07
CA LEU A 47 -4.80 4.05 -6.76
C LEU A 47 -5.39 4.92 -7.88
N GLN A 48 -5.58 6.22 -7.62
CA GLN A 48 -6.06 7.17 -8.62
C GLN A 48 -5.09 7.35 -9.78
N SER A 49 -3.77 7.41 -9.50
CA SER A 49 -2.74 7.54 -10.56
C SER A 49 -2.73 6.33 -11.51
N LEU A 50 -3.10 5.15 -11.00
CA LEU A 50 -3.27 3.93 -11.76
C LEU A 50 -4.62 3.85 -12.51
N GLY A 51 -5.53 4.81 -12.29
CA GLY A 51 -6.83 4.90 -12.95
C GLY A 51 -8.01 4.34 -12.15
N ALA A 52 -7.86 4.14 -10.83
CA ALA A 52 -8.98 3.77 -9.98
C ALA A 52 -9.90 4.97 -9.68
N ILE A 53 -11.19 4.71 -9.60
CA ILE A 53 -12.15 5.57 -8.90
C ILE A 53 -12.10 5.18 -7.43
N VAL A 54 -11.62 6.08 -6.58
CA VAL A 54 -11.44 5.81 -5.14
C VAL A 54 -12.57 6.44 -4.34
N GLU A 55 -13.20 5.62 -3.50
CA GLU A 55 -14.14 6.04 -2.46
C GLU A 55 -13.47 5.87 -1.09
N ILE A 56 -13.64 6.87 -0.22
CA ILE A 56 -13.22 6.81 1.17
C ILE A 56 -14.47 6.52 2.00
N VAL A 57 -14.44 5.44 2.77
CA VAL A 57 -15.51 5.05 3.68
C VAL A 57 -15.07 5.36 5.11
N PRO A 58 -15.68 6.36 5.76
CA PRO A 58 -15.26 6.78 7.10
C PRO A 58 -15.37 5.67 8.14
N GLN A 59 -14.36 5.58 9.01
CA GLN A 59 -14.32 4.64 10.13
C GLN A 59 -13.96 5.40 11.42
N PRO A 60 -14.72 5.24 12.52
CA PRO A 60 -14.62 6.14 13.67
C PRO A 60 -13.38 5.98 14.57
N VAL A 61 -12.69 4.83 14.55
CA VAL A 61 -11.70 4.42 15.57
C VAL A 61 -10.34 3.99 15.01
N MET A 62 -10.26 3.24 13.91
CA MET A 62 -9.04 2.55 13.45
C MET A 62 -8.42 3.15 12.18
N GLY A 63 -9.19 3.86 11.37
CA GLY A 63 -8.73 4.40 10.08
C GLY A 63 -9.74 4.15 8.98
N ASP A 64 -9.93 5.13 8.10
CA ASP A 64 -10.90 5.08 7.01
C ASP A 64 -10.56 3.95 6.03
N HIS A 65 -11.59 3.30 5.50
CA HIS A 65 -11.42 2.28 4.47
C HIS A 65 -11.35 2.95 3.09
N LEU A 66 -10.56 2.35 2.19
CA LEU A 66 -10.48 2.77 0.80
C LEU A 66 -11.11 1.70 -0.10
N ILE A 67 -11.99 2.13 -0.99
CA ILE A 67 -12.54 1.28 -2.04
C ILE A 67 -12.08 1.84 -3.39
N GLY A 68 -11.05 1.21 -3.97
CA GLY A 68 -10.58 1.50 -5.33
C GLY A 68 -11.31 0.64 -6.36
N ARG A 69 -11.98 1.26 -7.33
CA ARG A 69 -12.68 0.57 -8.42
C ARG A 69 -12.01 0.87 -9.76
N PHE A 70 -11.55 -0.17 -10.44
CA PHE A 70 -11.07 -0.08 -11.82
C PHE A 70 -12.21 -0.50 -12.77
N PRO A 71 -12.69 0.38 -13.66
CA PRO A 71 -13.76 0.03 -14.59
C PRO A 71 -13.34 -1.14 -15.49
N GLY A 72 -14.06 -2.26 -15.39
CA GLY A 72 -13.88 -3.41 -16.26
C GLY A 72 -14.39 -3.15 -17.67
N ARG A 73 -13.99 -4.00 -18.62
CA ARG A 73 -14.46 -3.95 -20.02
C ARG A 73 -15.47 -5.05 -20.37
N GLY A 74 -15.87 -5.90 -19.43
CA GLY A 74 -16.72 -7.06 -19.67
C GLY A 74 -17.91 -7.14 -18.73
N GLU A 75 -18.92 -7.92 -19.12
CA GLU A 75 -20.22 -8.03 -18.45
C GLU A 75 -20.27 -9.13 -17.37
N SER A 76 -19.22 -9.94 -17.21
CA SER A 76 -19.24 -11.11 -16.32
C SER A 76 -18.05 -11.17 -15.35
N GLY A 77 -18.33 -11.03 -14.06
CA GLY A 77 -17.39 -11.27 -12.95
C GLY A 77 -16.51 -10.08 -12.56
N GLY A 78 -15.77 -10.25 -11.46
CA GLY A 78 -14.83 -9.26 -10.94
C GLY A 78 -13.78 -9.91 -10.03
N ILE A 79 -12.68 -9.21 -9.81
CA ILE A 79 -11.64 -9.61 -8.85
C ILE A 79 -11.74 -8.66 -7.66
N LEU A 80 -11.77 -9.22 -6.45
CA LEU A 80 -11.61 -8.47 -5.21
C LEU A 80 -10.19 -8.70 -4.69
N ILE A 81 -9.45 -7.60 -4.48
CA ILE A 81 -8.17 -7.59 -3.79
C ILE A 81 -8.41 -6.91 -2.45
N MET A 82 -8.00 -7.55 -1.35
CA MET A 82 -8.13 -7.00 0.00
C MET A 82 -6.76 -6.82 0.63
N CYS A 83 -6.50 -5.61 1.10
CA CYS A 83 -5.31 -5.24 1.86
C CYS A 83 -5.72 -4.38 3.06
N HIS A 84 -4.82 -4.23 4.03
CA HIS A 84 -4.89 -3.34 5.18
C HIS A 84 -3.69 -2.38 5.15
N MET A 85 -3.89 -1.20 5.73
CA MET A 85 -2.95 -0.09 5.66
C MET A 85 -2.21 0.12 6.98
N ASP A 86 -2.84 -0.31 8.07
CA ASP A 86 -2.29 -0.22 9.40
C ASP A 86 -1.20 -1.27 9.63
N THR A 87 -0.42 -1.07 10.69
CA THR A 87 0.63 -1.97 11.11
C THR A 87 0.58 -2.14 12.63
N VAL A 88 1.13 -3.25 13.11
CA VAL A 88 1.29 -3.49 14.56
C VAL A 88 2.38 -2.62 15.21
N HIS A 89 3.10 -1.82 14.44
CA HIS A 89 4.25 -1.04 14.91
C HIS A 89 3.80 0.32 15.45
N SER A 90 4.23 0.65 16.67
CA SER A 90 3.94 1.93 17.31
C SER A 90 4.56 3.12 16.57
N MET A 91 3.97 4.31 16.78
CA MET A 91 4.57 5.57 16.33
C MET A 91 6.02 5.70 16.84
N GLY A 92 6.92 6.09 15.94
CA GLY A 92 8.36 6.21 16.17
C GLY A 92 9.18 4.93 15.97
N ALA A 93 8.57 3.82 15.55
CA ALA A 93 9.28 2.57 15.21
C ALA A 93 10.37 2.77 14.14
N LEU A 94 10.19 3.70 13.21
CA LEU A 94 11.18 4.01 12.17
C LEU A 94 12.52 4.49 12.74
N ARG A 95 12.56 5.07 13.95
CA ARG A 95 13.83 5.46 14.58
C ARG A 95 14.71 4.26 14.91
N ALA A 96 14.09 3.12 15.27
CA ALA A 96 14.79 1.89 15.59
C ALA A 96 15.01 1.01 14.35
N ASN A 97 14.07 1.04 13.41
CA ASN A 97 14.11 0.24 12.18
C ASN A 97 13.67 1.07 10.97
N PRO A 98 14.56 1.92 10.42
CA PRO A 98 14.22 2.74 9.26
C PRO A 98 14.03 1.90 8.00
N ALA A 99 13.33 2.46 7.01
CA ALA A 99 13.28 1.88 5.66
C ALA A 99 14.70 1.75 5.11
N ARG A 100 15.13 0.53 4.80
CA ARG A 100 16.50 0.27 4.34
C ARG A 100 16.59 -0.95 3.45
N VAL A 101 17.24 -0.77 2.30
CA VAL A 101 17.64 -1.89 1.44
C VAL A 101 18.99 -2.43 1.91
N SER A 102 19.12 -3.74 2.02
CA SER A 102 20.37 -4.43 2.35
C SER A 102 20.47 -5.74 1.61
N GLY A 103 21.35 -5.79 0.61
CA GLY A 103 21.40 -6.89 -0.34
C GLY A 103 20.07 -6.99 -1.10
N THR A 104 19.43 -8.16 -1.03
CA THR A 104 18.17 -8.45 -1.73
C THR A 104 16.93 -8.23 -0.86
N LYS A 105 17.06 -7.56 0.29
CA LYS A 105 15.98 -7.38 1.26
C LYS A 105 15.71 -5.90 1.52
N LEU A 106 14.42 -5.56 1.59
CA LEU A 106 13.94 -4.28 2.12
C LEU A 106 13.46 -4.50 3.56
N PHE A 107 13.97 -3.69 4.47
CA PHE A 107 13.61 -3.69 5.89
C PHE A 107 12.78 -2.47 6.23
N GLY A 108 11.87 -2.61 7.20
CA GLY A 108 11.10 -1.52 7.79
C GLY A 108 9.74 -1.99 8.32
N PRO A 109 9.09 -1.22 9.22
CA PRO A 109 7.75 -1.47 9.72
C PRO A 109 6.74 -1.67 8.60
N GLY A 110 6.07 -2.82 8.63
CA GLY A 110 5.06 -3.19 7.65
C GLY A 110 5.56 -3.46 6.22
N ALA A 111 6.87 -3.58 6.01
CA ALA A 111 7.45 -3.90 4.70
C ALA A 111 6.88 -5.20 4.09
N VAL A 112 6.68 -6.21 4.93
CA VAL A 112 6.04 -7.49 4.55
C VAL A 112 4.56 -7.50 4.92
N ASP A 113 4.22 -7.01 6.12
CA ASP A 113 2.86 -7.05 6.69
C ASP A 113 2.28 -5.63 6.90
N MET A 114 1.53 -5.08 5.95
CA MET A 114 1.32 -5.64 4.61
C MET A 114 1.53 -4.66 3.47
N LYS A 115 2.32 -3.62 3.70
CA LYS A 115 2.55 -2.55 2.71
C LYS A 115 3.17 -3.06 1.41
N GLY A 116 3.89 -4.18 1.46
CA GLY A 116 4.50 -4.81 0.28
C GLY A 116 3.61 -5.80 -0.50
N SER A 117 2.34 -5.98 -0.09
CA SER A 117 1.38 -6.86 -0.79
C SER A 117 0.80 -6.25 -2.06
#